data_AF-A0AAD4CFQ4-F1
#
_entry.id   AF-A0AAD4CFQ4-F1
#
_cell.length_a   1.000
_cell.length_b   1.000
_cell.length_c   1.000
_cell.angle_alpha   90.00
_cell.angle_beta   90.00
_cell.angle_gamma   90.00
#
_symmetry.space_group_name_H-M   'P 1'
#
loop_
_entity.id
_entity.type
_entity.pdbx_description
1 polymer ?
#
loop_
_entity_poly.entity_id
_entity_poly.type
_entity_poly.pdbx_seq_one_letter_code
_entity_poly.pdbx_strand_id
1 'polypeptide(L)'
;MSTFFHNALWIDRVVSVSGATGTWRLVEKKYDRSETTSEEDAKMSSFAHFGLACFVVESVQHTHVRACLFVFLHLPYRETVNLPGRLRSAQAELYSPPPSPREELEGWLRLEAAAVGITSRLLGHQTVRQGDEDPVPEGWGLYILVSEPPGVQLGNGINTRKGKHFCPEGIFWDFDKPTRDLIRQRFEQGCNALYDAGVNHCTRNLSGLYWDVERQKLHFHGHFVAVDVEKASPPTPFSVVDFGTYGLAKISAYWRIKDRNTATVQELMDTGWNF
;
A
#
# COMPACT_ATOMS: atom_id res chain seq x y z
N MET A 1 -19.77 -2.92 -10.96
CA MET A 1 -18.73 -2.14 -10.26
C MET A 1 -18.00 -1.36 -11.35
N SER A 2 -18.08 -0.03 -11.36
CA SER A 2 -17.34 0.79 -12.34
C SER A 2 -15.86 0.83 -11.93
N THR A 3 -14.94 0.47 -12.83
CA THR A 3 -13.49 0.65 -12.60
C THR A 3 -13.06 1.96 -13.23
N PHE A 4 -12.61 2.92 -12.40
CA PHE A 4 -12.06 4.19 -12.87
C PHE A 4 -10.64 4.04 -13.42
N PHE A 5 -10.04 2.86 -13.24
CA PHE A 5 -8.70 2.52 -13.68
C PHE A 5 -8.71 1.41 -14.74
N HIS A 6 -9.60 1.52 -15.73
CA HIS A 6 -9.72 0.53 -16.80
C HIS A 6 -8.44 0.48 -17.67
N ASN A 7 -7.92 -0.72 -17.96
CA ASN A 7 -6.65 -0.88 -18.68
C ASN A 7 -6.63 -0.16 -20.03
N ALA A 8 -7.73 -0.21 -20.78
CA ALA A 8 -7.85 0.47 -22.09
C ALA A 8 -7.69 2.00 -22.02
N LEU A 9 -7.87 2.60 -20.84
CA LEU A 9 -7.65 4.03 -20.63
C LEU A 9 -6.24 4.31 -20.13
N TRP A 10 -5.68 3.45 -19.27
CA TRP A 10 -4.47 3.75 -18.49
C TRP A 10 -3.18 3.13 -19.04
N ILE A 11 -3.23 1.93 -19.59
CA ILE A 11 -2.03 1.28 -20.14
C ILE A 11 -1.56 2.06 -21.38
N ASP A 12 -0.25 2.09 -21.58
CA ASP A 12 0.48 2.87 -22.58
C ASP A 12 0.45 4.40 -22.39
N ARG A 13 -0.29 4.93 -21.40
CA ARG A 13 -0.16 6.35 -21.02
C ARG A 13 1.26 6.65 -20.60
N VAL A 14 1.76 7.80 -21.05
CA VAL A 14 3.04 8.35 -20.63
C VAL A 14 2.80 9.49 -19.67
N VAL A 15 3.43 9.42 -18.50
CA VAL A 15 3.33 10.43 -17.45
C VAL A 15 4.70 11.01 -17.14
N SER A 16 4.72 12.30 -16.82
CA SER A 16 5.86 12.94 -16.15
C SER A 16 5.47 13.11 -14.69
N VAL A 17 6.38 12.86 -13.75
CA VAL A 17 6.13 13.01 -12.31
C VAL A 17 7.17 13.94 -11.73
N SER A 18 6.74 15.00 -11.05
CA SER A 18 7.65 15.98 -10.44
C SER A 18 8.64 15.32 -9.49
N GLY A 19 9.90 15.76 -9.54
CA GLY A 19 11.02 15.18 -8.78
C GLY A 19 11.67 13.96 -9.45
N ALA A 20 10.96 13.24 -10.32
CA ALA A 20 11.50 12.11 -11.06
C ALA A 20 12.19 12.56 -12.36
N THR A 21 13.28 11.89 -12.71
CA THR A 21 13.93 12.06 -14.03
C THR A 21 13.15 11.34 -15.13
N GLY A 22 12.89 12.05 -16.22
CA GLY A 22 12.31 11.48 -17.45
C GLY A 22 10.79 11.28 -17.40
N THR A 23 10.31 10.41 -18.29
CA THR A 23 8.89 10.09 -18.44
C THR A 23 8.68 8.58 -18.35
N TRP A 24 7.49 8.21 -17.90
CA TRP A 24 7.18 6.84 -17.50
C TRP A 24 5.94 6.35 -18.22
N ARG A 25 6.06 5.22 -18.92
CA ARG A 25 4.94 4.56 -19.59
C ARG A 25 4.32 3.56 -18.64
N LEU A 26 2.99 3.59 -18.48
CA LEU A 26 2.25 2.60 -17.71
C LEU A 26 2.14 1.30 -18.53
N VAL A 27 2.67 0.19 -18.00
CA VAL A 27 2.75 -1.08 -18.73
C VAL A 27 1.86 -2.16 -18.15
N GLU A 28 1.61 -2.12 -16.84
CA GLU A 28 0.81 -3.15 -16.15
C GLU A 28 0.05 -2.51 -14.99
N LYS A 29 -1.22 -2.89 -14.78
CA LYS A 29 -1.95 -2.55 -13.55
C LYS A 29 -1.82 -3.71 -12.56
N LYS A 30 -1.24 -3.46 -11.39
CA LYS A 30 -1.12 -4.45 -10.31
C LYS A 30 -2.44 -4.64 -9.57
N TYR A 31 -3.08 -3.54 -9.20
CA TYR A 31 -4.38 -3.54 -8.54
C TYR A 31 -5.03 -2.16 -8.62
N ASP A 32 -6.35 -2.13 -8.42
CA ASP A 32 -7.11 -0.93 -8.17
C ASP A 32 -8.18 -1.16 -7.10
N ARG A 33 -8.49 -0.10 -6.36
CA ARG A 33 -9.65 0.01 -5.50
C ARG A 33 -10.35 1.33 -5.79
N SER A 34 -11.67 1.32 -5.70
CA SER A 34 -12.48 2.51 -5.90
C SER A 34 -13.65 2.45 -4.96
N GLU A 35 -13.77 3.47 -4.11
CA GLU A 35 -14.86 3.58 -3.16
C GLU A 35 -15.61 4.88 -3.45
N THR A 36 -16.82 4.73 -3.96
CA THR A 36 -17.78 5.83 -4.15
C THR A 36 -18.86 5.73 -3.07
N THR A 37 -19.14 6.84 -2.41
CA THR A 37 -20.26 6.93 -1.47
C THR A 37 -21.31 7.93 -1.92
N SER A 38 -22.44 7.98 -1.21
CA SER A 38 -23.47 8.98 -1.47
C SER A 38 -23.03 10.37 -1.03
N GLU A 39 -23.58 11.43 -1.62
CA GLU A 39 -23.30 12.80 -1.16
C GLU A 39 -23.66 13.02 0.32
N GLU A 40 -24.71 12.36 0.82
CA GLU A 40 -25.12 12.45 2.22
C GLU A 40 -24.08 11.80 3.16
N ASP A 41 -23.65 10.58 2.84
CA ASP A 41 -22.62 9.87 3.59
C ASP A 41 -21.28 10.61 3.56
N ALA A 42 -20.95 11.23 2.42
CA ALA A 42 -19.75 12.06 2.27
C ALA A 42 -19.70 13.18 3.31
N LYS A 43 -20.81 13.91 3.41
CA LYS A 43 -20.95 15.05 4.33
C LYS A 43 -20.97 14.61 5.80
N MET A 44 -21.49 13.41 6.09
CA MET A 44 -21.56 12.89 7.46
C MET A 44 -20.27 12.24 7.94
N SER A 45 -19.55 11.53 7.06
CA SER A 45 -18.62 10.50 7.51
C SER A 45 -17.15 10.95 7.62
N SER A 46 -16.79 12.16 7.18
CA SER A 46 -15.39 12.64 7.09
C SER A 46 -14.44 11.74 6.27
N PHE A 47 -14.91 10.58 5.79
CA PHE A 47 -14.18 9.70 4.91
C PHE A 47 -14.26 10.26 3.49
N ALA A 48 -13.11 10.40 2.85
CA ALA A 48 -13.06 10.97 1.53
C ALA A 48 -13.13 9.92 0.43
N HIS A 49 -13.78 10.26 -0.67
CA HIS A 49 -14.05 9.36 -1.79
C HIS A 49 -12.93 9.48 -2.80
N PHE A 50 -12.20 8.39 -2.98
CA PHE A 50 -11.12 8.35 -3.95
C PHE A 50 -10.92 6.96 -4.51
N GLY A 51 -10.31 6.95 -5.69
CA GLY A 51 -9.80 5.78 -6.36
C GLY A 51 -8.31 5.68 -6.10
N LEU A 52 -7.80 4.46 -5.98
CA LEU A 52 -6.38 4.18 -5.90
C LEU A 52 -6.04 3.04 -6.83
N ALA A 53 -5.04 3.22 -7.67
CA ALA A 53 -4.43 2.15 -8.44
C ALA A 53 -2.92 2.15 -8.29
N CYS A 54 -2.33 0.96 -8.40
CA CYS A 54 -0.89 0.77 -8.53
C CYS A 54 -0.58 0.20 -9.91
N PHE A 55 0.30 0.88 -10.64
CA PHE A 55 0.78 0.47 -11.94
C PHE A 55 2.27 0.16 -11.91
N VAL A 56 2.71 -0.83 -12.66
CA VAL A 56 4.11 -0.91 -13.07
C VAL A 56 4.31 0.04 -14.23
N VAL A 57 5.41 0.79 -14.17
CA VAL A 57 5.82 1.72 -15.21
C VAL A 57 7.24 1.43 -15.68
N GLU A 58 7.52 1.77 -16.92
CA GLU A 58 8.85 1.70 -17.53
C GLU A 58 9.32 3.09 -17.95
N SER A 59 10.59 3.40 -17.74
CA SER A 59 11.16 4.65 -18.24
C SER A 59 11.16 4.64 -19.77
N VAL A 60 10.62 5.71 -20.36
CA VAL A 60 10.63 5.88 -21.83
C VAL A 60 12.05 6.07 -22.35
N GLN A 61 12.94 6.66 -21.54
CA GLN A 61 14.35 6.87 -21.87
C GLN A 61 15.19 5.61 -21.67
N HIS A 62 14.83 4.77 -20.70
CA HIS A 62 15.57 3.56 -20.35
C HIS A 62 14.61 2.39 -20.12
N THR A 63 14.35 1.61 -21.18
CA THR A 63 13.34 0.54 -21.19
C THR A 63 13.57 -0.58 -20.17
N HIS A 64 14.77 -0.70 -19.61
CA HIS A 64 15.09 -1.66 -18.53
C HIS A 64 14.84 -1.13 -17.12
N VAL A 65 14.49 0.15 -16.97
CA VAL A 65 14.24 0.78 -15.67
C VAL A 65 12.74 0.75 -15.39
N ARG A 66 12.37 0.00 -14.36
CA ARG A 66 10.99 -0.16 -13.88
C ARG A 66 10.76 0.51 -12.53
N ALA A 67 9.52 0.90 -12.31
CA ALA A 67 9.06 1.53 -11.08
C ALA A 67 7.58 1.20 -10.83
N CYS A 68 7.10 1.52 -9.63
CA CYS A 68 5.69 1.46 -9.28
C CYS A 68 5.12 2.88 -9.18
N LEU A 69 3.97 3.10 -9.80
CA LEU A 69 3.22 4.35 -9.75
C LEU A 69 1.90 4.14 -9.01
N PHE A 70 1.76 4.76 -7.85
CA PHE A 70 0.48 4.89 -7.17
C PHE A 70 -0.26 6.12 -7.69
N VAL A 71 -1.50 5.92 -8.11
CA VAL A 71 -2.38 6.97 -8.63
C VAL A 71 -3.61 7.04 -7.74
N PHE A 72 -3.78 8.16 -7.05
CA PHE A 72 -4.99 8.51 -6.33
C PHE A 72 -5.80 9.53 -7.14
N LEU A 73 -7.10 9.33 -7.23
CA LEU A 73 -8.01 10.24 -7.95
C LEU A 73 -9.23 10.59 -7.10
N HIS A 74 -9.66 11.84 -7.18
CA HIS A 74 -11.00 12.18 -6.73
C HIS A 74 -12.03 11.43 -7.58
N LEU A 75 -12.98 10.78 -6.90
CA LEU A 75 -14.10 10.11 -7.54
C LEU A 75 -15.40 10.87 -7.27
N PRO A 76 -16.36 10.84 -8.22
CA PRO A 76 -17.65 11.47 -8.02
C PRO A 76 -18.48 10.70 -7.00
N TYR A 77 -19.48 11.36 -6.41
CA TYR A 77 -20.50 10.68 -5.60
C TYR A 77 -21.21 9.60 -6.42
N ARG A 78 -21.63 8.53 -5.76
CA ARG A 78 -22.22 7.34 -6.38
C ARG A 78 -23.37 7.68 -7.32
N GLU A 79 -24.22 8.62 -6.95
CA GLU A 79 -25.40 9.05 -7.69
C GLU A 79 -25.04 9.87 -8.94
N THR A 80 -23.83 10.40 -8.98
CA THR A 80 -23.38 11.36 -9.99
C THR A 80 -22.35 10.79 -10.96
N VAL A 81 -21.92 9.53 -10.79
CA VAL A 81 -20.92 8.85 -11.62
C VAL A 81 -21.23 8.96 -13.12
N ASN A 82 -22.51 8.85 -13.49
CA ASN A 82 -22.96 8.88 -14.88
C ASN A 82 -23.39 10.27 -15.37
N LEU A 83 -23.26 11.31 -14.54
CA LEU A 83 -23.59 12.67 -14.96
C LEU A 83 -22.51 13.25 -15.88
N PRO A 84 -22.89 14.21 -16.75
CA PRO A 84 -21.92 14.97 -17.55
C PRO A 84 -20.79 15.57 -16.70
N GLY A 85 -19.59 15.64 -17.27
CA GLY A 85 -18.39 16.16 -16.58
C GLY A 85 -18.61 17.51 -15.89
N ARG A 86 -19.30 18.44 -16.57
CA ARG A 86 -19.68 19.76 -16.02
C ARG A 86 -20.51 19.74 -14.73
N LEU A 87 -21.25 18.66 -14.47
CA LEU A 87 -22.03 18.50 -13.23
C LEU A 87 -21.18 17.82 -12.15
N ARG A 88 -20.32 16.88 -12.56
CA ARG A 88 -19.34 16.27 -11.66
C ARG A 88 -18.30 17.28 -11.18
N SER A 89 -17.89 18.23 -12.02
CA SER A 89 -16.90 19.26 -11.67
C SER A 89 -17.36 20.18 -10.52
N ALA A 90 -18.67 20.30 -10.29
CA ALA A 90 -19.18 21.02 -9.13
C ALA A 90 -18.78 20.37 -7.79
N GLN A 91 -18.36 19.09 -7.81
CA GLN A 91 -17.86 18.36 -6.65
C GLN A 91 -16.36 18.52 -6.45
N ALA A 92 -15.66 19.28 -7.31
CA ALA A 92 -14.26 19.60 -7.12
C ALA A 92 -14.08 20.54 -5.92
N GLU A 93 -14.26 20.02 -4.71
CA GLU A 93 -14.28 20.84 -3.49
C GLU A 93 -12.87 21.15 -2.97
N LEU A 94 -11.82 20.50 -3.49
CA LEU A 94 -10.49 20.55 -2.88
C LEU A 94 -9.37 20.44 -3.93
N TYR A 95 -8.49 21.44 -3.95
CA TYR A 95 -7.18 21.33 -4.63
C TYR A 95 -6.21 20.39 -3.87
N SER A 96 -6.51 20.09 -2.60
CA SER A 96 -5.69 19.23 -1.76
C SER A 96 -6.35 17.86 -1.59
N PRO A 97 -5.61 16.75 -1.76
CA PRO A 97 -6.14 15.44 -1.46
C PRO A 97 -6.62 15.34 0.00
N PRO A 98 -7.55 14.44 0.31
CA PRO A 98 -8.02 14.21 1.67
C PRO A 98 -6.94 13.62 2.58
N PRO A 99 -7.18 13.47 3.91
CA PRO A 99 -6.17 12.97 4.85
C PRO A 99 -5.48 11.68 4.40
N SER A 100 -6.21 10.63 4.01
CA SER A 100 -5.59 9.32 3.70
C SER A 100 -4.55 9.36 2.55
N PRO A 101 -4.82 9.90 1.34
CA PRO A 101 -3.79 10.06 0.32
C PRO A 101 -2.65 11.01 0.72
N ARG A 102 -2.91 12.04 1.56
CA ARG A 102 -1.86 12.93 2.07
C ARG A 102 -0.95 12.24 3.07
N GLU A 103 -1.52 11.47 3.99
CA GLU A 103 -0.80 10.65 4.96
C GLU A 103 0.03 9.57 4.27
N GLU A 104 -0.45 9.07 3.12
CA GLU A 104 0.32 8.16 2.26
C GLU A 104 1.58 8.84 1.71
N LEU A 105 1.42 10.02 1.09
CA LEU A 105 2.56 10.79 0.57
C LEU A 105 3.53 11.17 1.70
N GLU A 106 3.02 11.64 2.82
CA GLU A 106 3.83 11.97 4.00
C GLU A 106 4.61 10.74 4.51
N GLY A 107 3.99 9.55 4.48
CA GLY A 107 4.67 8.30 4.80
C GLY A 107 5.89 8.07 3.92
N TRP A 108 5.74 8.20 2.60
CA TRP A 108 6.86 8.09 1.66
C TRP A 108 7.93 9.16 1.87
N LEU A 109 7.54 10.40 2.14
CA LEU A 109 8.48 11.50 2.40
C LEU A 109 9.31 11.24 3.67
N ARG A 110 8.69 10.72 4.74
CA ARG A 110 9.40 10.36 5.98
C ARG A 110 10.36 9.20 5.77
N LEU A 111 9.98 8.18 5.00
CA LEU A 111 10.86 7.06 4.66
C LEU A 111 12.10 7.52 3.87
N GLU A 112 11.91 8.41 2.90
CA GLU A 112 13.00 9.02 2.14
C GLU A 112 13.92 9.85 3.05
N ALA A 113 13.35 10.71 3.89
CA ALA A 113 14.10 11.57 4.81
C ALA A 113 14.90 10.77 5.86
N ALA A 114 14.34 9.67 6.37
CA ALA A 114 15.02 8.77 7.30
C ALA A 114 15.96 7.77 6.60
N ALA A 115 16.05 7.79 5.26
CA ALA A 115 16.86 6.88 4.46
C ALA A 115 16.64 5.39 4.81
N VAL A 116 15.37 5.01 5.02
CA VAL A 116 14.99 3.65 5.44
C VAL A 116 15.28 2.66 4.31
N GLY A 117 16.42 1.98 4.40
CA GLY A 117 16.93 1.14 3.31
C GLY A 117 16.14 -0.14 3.05
N ILE A 118 15.00 -0.37 3.70
CA ILE A 118 14.16 -1.57 3.58
C ILE A 118 12.86 -1.31 2.82
N THR A 119 12.67 -0.14 2.22
CA THR A 119 11.51 0.17 1.38
C THR A 119 11.93 0.44 -0.06
N SER A 120 10.95 0.54 -0.96
CA SER A 120 11.17 1.25 -2.22
C SER A 120 11.63 2.69 -1.96
N ARG A 121 12.38 3.27 -2.89
CA ARG A 121 12.80 4.68 -2.84
C ARG A 121 11.76 5.56 -3.51
N LEU A 122 11.47 6.74 -2.94
CA LEU A 122 10.61 7.73 -3.58
C LEU A 122 11.38 8.35 -4.75
N LEU A 123 10.89 8.17 -5.97
CA LEU A 123 11.49 8.74 -7.18
C LEU A 123 10.91 10.11 -7.51
N GLY A 124 9.65 10.34 -7.16
CA GLY A 124 8.97 11.61 -7.37
C GLY A 124 7.50 11.54 -6.97
N HIS A 125 6.87 12.70 -6.85
CA HIS A 125 5.45 12.79 -6.60
C HIS A 125 4.88 14.08 -7.20
N GLN A 126 3.58 14.10 -7.51
CA GLN A 126 2.90 15.31 -7.93
C GLN A 126 1.43 15.27 -7.58
N THR A 127 0.89 16.42 -7.19
CA THR A 127 -0.54 16.67 -7.14
C THR A 127 -0.92 17.43 -8.39
N VAL A 128 -1.94 16.95 -9.09
CA VAL A 128 -2.44 17.54 -10.33
C VAL A 128 -3.92 17.85 -10.22
N ARG A 129 -4.38 18.72 -11.11
CA ARG A 129 -5.81 18.91 -11.35
C ARG A 129 -6.28 17.90 -12.39
N GLN A 130 -7.42 17.26 -12.14
CA GLN A 130 -8.06 16.34 -13.06
C GLN A 130 -8.62 17.08 -14.28
N GLY A 131 -8.45 16.50 -15.47
CA GLY A 131 -8.89 17.07 -16.73
C GLY A 131 -10.37 16.83 -17.04
N ASP A 132 -10.83 17.32 -18.19
CA ASP A 132 -12.25 17.30 -18.60
C ASP A 132 -12.85 15.88 -18.69
N GLU A 133 -12.02 14.89 -19.03
CA GLU A 133 -12.42 13.48 -19.19
C GLU A 133 -12.21 12.65 -17.92
N ASP A 134 -11.66 13.23 -16.85
CA ASP A 134 -11.41 12.51 -15.61
C ASP A 134 -12.69 12.33 -14.76
N PRO A 135 -12.66 11.44 -13.74
CA PRO A 135 -13.83 11.13 -12.91
C PRO A 135 -14.45 12.31 -12.16
N VAL A 136 -13.68 13.36 -11.85
CA VAL A 136 -14.19 14.65 -11.36
C VAL A 136 -13.36 15.73 -12.04
N PRO A 137 -13.83 16.34 -13.13
CA PRO A 137 -13.08 17.41 -13.78
C PRO A 137 -12.82 18.55 -12.80
N GLU A 138 -11.65 19.16 -12.87
CA GLU A 138 -11.13 20.14 -11.91
C GLU A 138 -10.87 19.59 -10.49
N GLY A 139 -11.15 18.31 -10.24
CA GLY A 139 -10.82 17.61 -9.01
C GLY A 139 -9.31 17.40 -8.84
N TRP A 140 -8.92 16.67 -7.80
CA TRP A 140 -7.51 16.42 -7.49
C TRP A 140 -7.08 15.02 -7.97
N GLY A 141 -5.81 14.90 -8.35
CA GLY A 141 -5.11 13.64 -8.53
C GLY A 141 -3.75 13.69 -7.83
N LEU A 142 -3.32 12.59 -7.24
CA LEU A 142 -2.01 12.46 -6.60
C LEU A 142 -1.29 11.26 -7.21
N TYR A 143 -0.07 11.49 -7.68
CA TYR A 143 0.80 10.50 -8.31
C TYR A 143 2.03 10.36 -7.43
N ILE A 144 2.34 9.13 -7.01
CA ILE A 144 3.54 8.80 -6.22
C ILE A 144 4.31 7.73 -6.98
N LEU A 145 5.51 8.08 -7.43
CA LEU A 145 6.39 7.19 -8.17
C LEU A 145 7.49 6.68 -7.24
N VAL A 146 7.60 5.36 -7.10
CA VAL A 146 8.62 4.71 -6.27
C VAL A 146 9.37 3.65 -7.05
N SER A 147 10.60 3.34 -6.66
CA SER A 147 11.37 2.26 -7.30
C SER A 147 10.67 0.91 -7.12
N GLU A 148 10.86 0.00 -8.08
CA GLU A 148 10.43 -1.38 -7.90
C GLU A 148 11.19 -2.00 -6.71
N PRO A 149 10.52 -2.73 -5.80
CA PRO A 149 11.20 -3.40 -4.70
C PRO A 149 12.09 -4.53 -5.25
N PRO A 150 13.34 -4.69 -4.75
CA PRO A 150 14.19 -5.79 -5.17
C PRO A 150 13.71 -7.12 -4.55
N GLY A 151 14.06 -8.22 -5.23
CA GLY A 151 13.76 -9.58 -4.78
C GLY A 151 12.40 -10.11 -5.25
N VAL A 152 11.95 -11.19 -4.62
CA VAL A 152 10.73 -11.89 -4.97
C VAL A 152 9.61 -11.59 -3.98
N GLN A 153 8.40 -11.31 -4.48
CA GLN A 153 7.23 -11.09 -3.64
C GLN A 153 6.87 -12.35 -2.85
N LEU A 154 6.70 -12.22 -1.53
CA LEU A 154 6.54 -13.38 -0.63
C LEU A 154 5.17 -14.07 -0.72
N GLY A 155 4.16 -13.38 -1.24
CA GLY A 155 2.85 -13.96 -1.48
C GLY A 155 1.91 -13.05 -2.28
N ASN A 156 0.70 -13.55 -2.54
CA ASN A 156 -0.29 -12.88 -3.38
C ASN A 156 -1.37 -12.12 -2.58
N GLY A 157 -1.28 -12.13 -1.25
CA GLY A 157 -2.26 -11.51 -0.34
C GLY A 157 -3.51 -12.35 -0.12
N ILE A 158 -3.60 -13.56 -0.70
CA ILE A 158 -4.70 -14.49 -0.50
C ILE A 158 -4.42 -15.30 0.76
N ASN A 159 -5.41 -15.34 1.65
CA ASN A 159 -5.42 -16.19 2.84
C ASN A 159 -6.54 -17.23 2.69
N THR A 160 -6.19 -18.51 2.66
CA THR A 160 -7.18 -19.60 2.60
C THR A 160 -7.34 -20.26 3.95
N ARG A 161 -8.58 -20.62 4.31
CA ARG A 161 -8.81 -21.41 5.51
C ARG A 161 -8.54 -22.87 5.22
N LYS A 162 -7.57 -23.47 5.91
CA LYS A 162 -7.28 -24.91 5.86
C LYS A 162 -7.49 -25.50 7.24
N GLY A 163 -8.61 -26.21 7.41
CA GLY A 163 -9.03 -26.75 8.71
C GLY A 163 -9.20 -25.63 9.76
N LYS A 164 -8.37 -25.68 10.81
CA LYS A 164 -8.40 -24.71 11.91
C LYS A 164 -7.46 -23.53 11.69
N HIS A 165 -6.84 -23.36 10.53
CA HIS A 165 -5.85 -22.32 10.29
C HIS A 165 -6.23 -21.40 9.13
N PHE A 166 -5.87 -20.12 9.28
CA PHE A 166 -5.71 -19.21 8.15
C PHE A 166 -4.30 -19.39 7.59
N CYS A 167 -4.23 -19.84 6.34
CA CYS A 167 -3.01 -20.17 5.63
C CYS A 167 -2.78 -19.15 4.51
N PRO A 168 -1.77 -18.30 4.65
CA PRO A 168 -1.34 -17.40 3.58
C PRO A 168 -0.82 -18.20 2.40
N GLU A 169 -1.14 -17.75 1.19
CA GLU A 169 -0.57 -18.27 -0.05
C GLU A 169 0.66 -17.45 -0.45
N GLY A 170 1.70 -18.13 -0.92
CA GLY A 170 2.92 -17.49 -1.37
C GLY A 170 4.18 -18.33 -1.15
N ILE A 171 5.23 -17.94 -1.86
CA ILE A 171 6.54 -18.60 -1.85
C ILE A 171 7.20 -18.59 -0.47
N PHE A 172 6.76 -17.71 0.44
CA PHE A 172 7.25 -17.69 1.82
C PHE A 172 7.20 -19.08 2.45
N TRP A 173 6.11 -19.83 2.26
CA TRP A 173 5.90 -21.14 2.85
C TRP A 173 6.62 -22.28 2.12
N ASP A 174 7.17 -22.02 0.94
CA ASP A 174 7.96 -22.98 0.17
C ASP A 174 9.44 -22.95 0.59
N PHE A 175 9.89 -21.90 1.27
CA PHE A 175 11.22 -21.83 1.85
C PHE A 175 11.40 -22.79 3.04
N ASP A 176 12.64 -23.23 3.24
CA ASP A 176 13.01 -24.01 4.42
C ASP A 176 12.83 -23.21 5.72
N LYS A 177 12.78 -23.93 6.85
CA LYS A 177 12.57 -23.30 8.16
C LYS A 177 13.65 -22.24 8.48
N PRO A 178 14.96 -22.49 8.28
CA PRO A 178 15.99 -21.49 8.53
C PRO A 178 15.78 -20.18 7.76
N THR A 179 15.41 -20.25 6.48
CA THR A 179 15.14 -19.07 5.66
C THR A 179 13.90 -18.33 6.15
N ARG A 180 12.82 -19.04 6.50
CA ARG A 180 11.60 -18.42 7.05
C ARG A 180 11.87 -17.72 8.38
N ASP A 181 12.70 -18.30 9.24
CA ASP A 181 13.09 -17.69 10.51
C ASP A 181 13.95 -16.43 10.30
N LEU A 182 14.86 -16.45 9.33
CA LEU A 182 15.64 -15.27 8.96
C LEU A 182 14.73 -14.15 8.41
N ILE A 183 13.77 -14.47 7.55
CA ILE A 183 12.78 -13.51 7.05
C ILE A 183 12.00 -12.87 8.20
N ARG A 184 11.56 -13.66 9.20
CA ARG A 184 10.88 -13.15 10.40
C ARG A 184 11.75 -12.20 11.21
N GLN A 185 13.03 -12.55 11.39
CA GLN A 185 13.98 -11.68 12.07
C GLN A 185 14.15 -10.34 11.33
N ARG A 186 14.27 -10.37 9.99
CA ARG A 186 14.36 -9.15 9.16
C ARG A 186 13.07 -8.35 9.18
N PHE A 187 11.92 -9.02 9.26
CA PHE A 187 10.62 -8.39 9.39
C PHE A 187 10.49 -7.61 10.70
N GLU A 188 10.84 -8.22 11.84
CA GLU A 188 10.86 -7.54 13.14
C GLU A 188 11.75 -6.29 13.11
N GLN A 189 12.99 -6.44 12.64
CA GLN A 189 13.93 -5.31 12.48
C GLN A 189 13.33 -4.21 11.60
N GLY A 190 12.64 -4.60 10.53
CA GLY A 190 12.04 -3.65 9.61
C GLY A 190 10.83 -2.91 10.16
N CYS A 191 9.95 -3.60 10.90
CA CYS A 191 8.83 -2.97 11.60
C CYS A 191 9.32 -1.89 12.58
N ASN A 192 10.41 -2.16 13.32
CA ASN A 192 10.99 -1.18 14.22
C ASN A 192 11.61 0.01 13.46
N ALA A 193 12.29 -0.23 12.33
CA ALA A 193 12.82 0.86 11.50
C ALA A 193 11.72 1.76 10.91
N LEU A 194 10.56 1.18 10.52
CA LEU A 194 9.40 1.95 10.08
C LEU A 194 8.79 2.76 11.23
N TYR A 195 8.68 2.15 12.42
CA TYR A 195 8.23 2.82 13.64
C TYR A 195 9.12 4.02 13.98
N ASP A 196 10.44 3.86 13.95
CA ASP A 196 11.40 4.93 14.23
C ASP A 196 11.31 6.09 13.20
N ALA A 197 10.91 5.78 11.95
CA ALA A 197 10.61 6.78 10.94
C ALA A 197 9.24 7.45 11.11
N GLY A 198 8.43 7.05 12.11
CA GLY A 198 7.09 7.55 12.33
C GLY A 198 6.11 7.14 11.23
N VAL A 199 6.29 5.94 10.68
CA VAL A 199 5.50 5.39 9.56
C VAL A 199 4.95 4.01 9.92
N ASN A 200 3.69 3.76 9.55
CA ASN A 200 3.06 2.45 9.67
C ASN A 200 2.81 1.86 8.29
N HIS A 201 3.10 0.57 8.14
CA HIS A 201 2.83 -0.15 6.90
C HIS A 201 1.41 -0.77 6.95
N CYS A 202 0.57 -0.34 6.01
CA CYS A 202 -0.84 -0.67 5.93
C CYS A 202 -1.12 -1.93 5.10
N THR A 203 -0.21 -2.32 4.21
CA THR A 203 -0.33 -3.58 3.44
C THR A 203 0.09 -4.77 4.31
N ARG A 204 -0.75 -5.11 5.28
CA ARG A 204 -0.46 -6.12 6.31
C ARG A 204 -0.71 -7.55 5.82
N ASN A 205 0.05 -8.00 4.82
CA ASN A 205 0.06 -9.38 4.32
C ASN A 205 1.36 -9.65 3.53
N LEU A 206 1.53 -10.88 3.04
CA LEU A 206 2.72 -11.28 2.29
C LEU A 206 2.90 -10.57 0.94
N SER A 207 1.86 -9.98 0.33
CA SER A 207 2.02 -9.25 -0.94
C SER A 207 2.69 -7.89 -0.76
N GLY A 208 2.74 -7.37 0.47
CA GLY A 208 3.52 -6.19 0.80
C GLY A 208 4.98 -6.45 1.14
N LEU A 209 5.46 -7.69 1.02
CA LEU A 209 6.82 -8.10 1.43
C LEU A 209 7.58 -8.74 0.27
N TYR A 210 8.83 -8.33 0.09
CA TYR A 210 9.72 -8.82 -0.96
C TYR A 210 11.04 -9.30 -0.36
N TRP A 211 11.47 -10.50 -0.74
CA TRP A 211 12.69 -11.11 -0.24
C TRP A 211 13.80 -11.10 -1.29
N ASP A 212 14.86 -10.34 -1.01
CA ASP A 212 16.09 -10.36 -1.77
C ASP A 212 16.98 -11.49 -1.24
N VAL A 213 16.97 -12.61 -1.96
CA VAL A 213 17.70 -13.83 -1.60
C VAL A 213 19.21 -13.58 -1.58
N GLU A 214 19.73 -12.82 -2.54
CA GLU A 214 21.17 -12.57 -2.68
C GLU A 214 21.71 -11.73 -1.53
N ARG A 215 20.93 -10.71 -1.13
CA ARG A 215 21.32 -9.79 -0.04
C ARG A 215 20.80 -10.22 1.33
N GLN A 216 20.03 -11.31 1.41
CA GLN A 216 19.32 -11.76 2.61
C GLN A 216 18.54 -10.62 3.29
N LYS A 217 17.81 -9.86 2.48
CA LYS A 217 17.17 -8.60 2.88
C LYS A 217 15.69 -8.62 2.56
N LEU A 218 14.89 -8.19 3.55
CA LEU A 218 13.45 -8.02 3.39
C LEU A 218 13.14 -6.58 3.03
N HIS A 219 12.26 -6.40 2.05
CA HIS A 219 11.75 -5.11 1.61
C HIS A 219 10.25 -5.01 1.85
N PHE A 220 9.82 -3.89 2.42
CA PHE A 220 8.42 -3.52 2.60
C PHE A 220 7.97 -2.68 1.39
N HIS A 221 6.80 -3.00 0.85
CA HIS A 221 6.22 -2.31 -0.29
C HIS A 221 4.69 -2.28 -0.18
N GLY A 222 4.08 -1.20 -0.63
CA GLY A 222 2.63 -1.03 -0.57
C GLY A 222 2.29 0.30 0.09
N HIS A 223 1.31 0.27 0.98
CA HIS A 223 0.76 1.48 1.60
C HIS A 223 1.45 1.83 2.91
N PHE A 224 1.82 3.10 3.05
CA PHE A 224 2.53 3.63 4.20
C PHE A 224 1.83 4.87 4.69
N VAL A 225 1.38 4.90 5.94
CA VAL A 225 0.77 6.10 6.52
C VAL A 225 1.72 6.70 7.55
N ALA A 226 1.90 8.01 7.46
CA ALA A 226 2.55 8.76 8.51
C ALA A 226 1.71 8.70 9.79
N VAL A 227 2.35 8.36 10.90
CA VAL A 227 1.72 8.38 12.22
C VAL A 227 2.39 9.49 13.02
N ASP A 228 1.60 10.45 13.50
CA ASP A 228 2.12 11.41 14.47
C ASP A 228 2.33 10.71 15.81
N VAL A 229 3.59 10.57 16.19
CA VAL A 229 4.01 10.01 17.49
C VAL A 229 3.43 10.82 18.66
N GLU A 230 3.10 12.09 18.43
CA GLU A 230 2.54 13.02 19.43
C GLU A 230 1.00 13.01 19.52
N LYS A 231 0.27 12.32 18.61
CA LYS A 231 -1.19 12.18 18.69
C LYS A 231 -1.58 10.94 19.51
N ALA A 232 -2.84 10.90 19.99
CA ALA A 232 -3.39 9.92 20.96
C ALA A 232 -3.38 8.44 20.53
N SER A 233 -2.75 8.10 19.41
CA SER A 233 -2.49 6.72 18.98
C SER A 233 -1.09 6.67 18.36
N PRO A 234 -0.03 6.58 19.18
CA PRO A 234 1.32 6.44 18.67
C PRO A 234 1.42 5.20 17.77
N PRO A 235 2.38 5.15 16.85
CA PRO A 235 2.65 3.92 16.13
C PRO A 235 2.88 2.80 17.16
N THR A 236 2.48 1.57 16.84
CA THR A 236 2.73 0.44 17.74
C THR A 236 4.06 -0.18 17.35
N PRO A 237 4.99 -0.41 18.30
CA PRO A 237 6.19 -1.18 17.99
C PRO A 237 5.80 -2.60 17.56
N PHE A 238 6.77 -3.31 16.98
CA PHE A 238 6.58 -4.70 16.59
C PHE A 238 6.02 -5.56 17.74
N SER A 239 5.06 -6.42 17.40
CA SER A 239 4.58 -7.51 18.25
C SER A 239 4.70 -8.83 17.50
N VAL A 240 4.94 -9.94 18.21
CA VAL A 240 4.96 -11.30 17.61
C VAL A 240 3.67 -11.66 16.88
N VAL A 241 2.57 -10.98 17.19
CA VAL A 241 1.26 -11.12 16.54
C VAL A 241 1.27 -10.57 15.12
N ASP A 242 2.16 -9.62 14.83
CA ASP A 242 2.37 -9.10 13.48
C ASP A 242 2.80 -10.20 12.52
N PHE A 243 3.51 -11.23 12.99
CA PHE A 243 3.80 -12.39 12.14
C PHE A 243 2.54 -13.02 11.59
N GLY A 244 1.50 -13.19 12.41
CA GLY A 244 0.22 -13.71 11.94
C GLY A 244 -0.47 -12.75 10.99
N THR A 245 -0.53 -11.47 11.37
CA THR A 245 -1.21 -10.44 10.57
C THR A 245 -0.64 -10.37 9.15
N TYR A 246 0.70 -10.47 9.02
CA TYR A 246 1.38 -10.45 7.73
C TYR A 246 1.44 -11.79 7.01
N GLY A 247 0.99 -12.88 7.62
CA GLY A 247 1.09 -14.22 7.06
C GLY A 247 2.47 -14.87 7.15
N LEU A 248 3.34 -14.34 8.01
CA LEU A 248 4.60 -14.97 8.42
C LEU A 248 4.40 -16.05 9.49
N ALA A 249 3.18 -16.22 10.00
CA ALA A 249 2.74 -17.35 10.82
C ALA A 249 1.33 -17.78 10.40
N LYS A 250 1.02 -19.08 10.46
CA LYS A 250 -0.34 -19.58 10.26
C LYS A 250 -1.11 -19.40 11.54
N ILE A 251 -2.17 -18.61 11.47
CA ILE A 251 -2.97 -18.25 12.62
C ILE A 251 -4.07 -19.30 12.83
N SER A 252 -4.32 -19.70 14.08
CA SER A 252 -5.49 -20.52 14.45
C SER A 252 -6.78 -19.76 14.12
N ALA A 253 -7.90 -20.42 13.82
CA ALA A 253 -9.18 -19.76 13.53
C ALA A 253 -9.94 -19.37 14.81
N TYR A 254 -9.49 -19.84 15.97
CA TYR A 254 -10.19 -19.72 17.26
C TYR A 254 -9.43 -18.90 18.30
N TRP A 255 -8.30 -18.32 17.92
CA TRP A 255 -7.49 -17.54 18.84
C TRP A 255 -8.19 -16.23 19.24
N ARG A 256 -7.95 -15.83 20.49
CA ARG A 256 -8.25 -14.49 21.02
C ARG A 256 -7.01 -14.02 21.75
N ILE A 257 -6.45 -12.88 21.34
CA ILE A 257 -5.41 -12.21 22.11
C ILE A 257 -6.06 -11.56 23.33
N LYS A 258 -5.52 -11.84 24.53
CA LYS A 258 -5.84 -11.05 25.73
C LYS A 258 -5.03 -9.76 25.79
N ASP A 259 -3.78 -9.79 25.32
CA ASP A 259 -2.91 -8.61 25.15
C ASP A 259 -1.90 -8.84 24.00
N ARG A 260 -1.90 -7.95 23.01
CA ARG A 260 -1.09 -8.07 21.79
C ARG A 260 0.38 -7.80 22.07
N ASN A 261 0.66 -6.97 23.08
CA ASN A 261 1.99 -6.41 23.29
C ASN A 261 2.88 -7.30 24.17
N THR A 262 2.30 -8.31 24.83
CA THR A 262 3.01 -9.19 25.78
C THR A 262 3.09 -10.65 25.34
N ALA A 263 2.42 -11.02 24.24
CA ALA A 263 2.45 -12.38 23.75
C ALA A 263 3.87 -12.82 23.32
N THR A 264 4.18 -14.09 23.54
CA THR A 264 5.42 -14.74 23.08
C THR A 264 5.12 -15.75 21.96
N VAL A 265 6.15 -16.13 21.20
CA VAL A 265 6.02 -17.17 20.16
C VAL A 265 5.52 -18.48 20.74
N GLN A 266 6.03 -18.89 21.91
CA GLN A 266 5.64 -20.14 22.55
C GLN A 266 4.16 -20.11 22.97
N GLU A 267 3.69 -19.03 23.60
CA GLU A 267 2.28 -18.89 23.96
C GLU A 267 1.37 -18.94 22.72
N LEU A 268 1.77 -18.29 21.63
CA LEU A 268 1.01 -18.36 20.37
C LEU A 268 0.99 -19.79 19.81
N MET A 269 2.10 -20.52 19.85
CA MET A 269 2.15 -21.93 19.45
C MET A 269 1.23 -22.80 20.32
N ASP A 270 1.17 -22.55 21.62
CA ASP A 270 0.29 -23.26 22.55
C ASP A 270 -1.21 -22.99 22.25
N THR A 271 -1.52 -21.84 21.64
CA THR A 271 -2.88 -21.54 21.10
C THR A 271 -3.12 -22.10 19.69
N GLY A 272 -2.16 -22.83 19.13
CA GLY A 272 -2.25 -23.50 17.84
C GLY A 272 -1.74 -22.69 16.65
N TRP A 273 -1.00 -21.59 16.87
CA TRP A 273 -0.27 -20.93 15.78
C TRP A 273 0.87 -21.81 15.29
N ASN A 274 1.23 -21.65 14.01
CA ASN A 274 2.36 -22.36 13.42
C ASN A 274 3.30 -21.37 12.73
N PHE A 275 4.54 -21.33 13.22
CA PHE A 275 5.65 -20.55 12.69
C PHE A 275 6.52 -21.46 11.81
#